data_AF-A0A8X7NIV4-F1
#
_entry.id   AF-A0A8X7NIV4-F1
#
_cell.length_a   1.000
_cell.length_b   1.000
_cell.length_c   1.000
_cell.angle_alpha   90.00
_cell.angle_beta   90.00
_cell.angle_gamma   90.00
#
_symmetry.space_group_name_H-M   'P 1'
#
loop_
_entity.id
_entity.type
_entity.pdbx_description
1 polymer ?
#
loop_
_entity_poly.entity_id
_entity_poly.type
_entity_poly.pdbx_seq_one_letter_code
_entity_poly.pdbx_strand_id
1 'polypeptide(L)'
;MTMSTETKDDLIQRHKKENKDLIATITGLKKQATKKTRKSVLSKCQELEHALKRKHAEELAQLENPDGSQNGQEELTPEQLLAELSVEDKVEHPVSSSTDEQSAGNQSGPKRRNRQKERLAKRKADIERMQTEAREETANSVDYRQIEVDSMDQLLAVNNLKLHEIKPDGHCLFASIQDQLQQRHHIEKSIQELRDLSAEYILSHKDDFVPFLFDEEAGEIRDVEEYCHELTTTAMWGSDMEILALAKVFNCCIAIHMAGAATIKINEEANAGGVRNDNDDDDCAGVKEELQLGYYKHSYGLGEHYNSLRDA
;
A
#
# COMPACT_ATOMS: atom_id res chain seq x y z
N MET A 1 -36.80 15.59 -36.30
CA MET A 1 -36.10 15.98 -35.07
C MET A 1 -35.58 14.69 -34.44
N THR A 2 -34.31 14.40 -34.66
CA THR A 2 -33.64 13.16 -34.25
C THR A 2 -33.34 13.22 -32.75
N MET A 3 -34.02 12.38 -31.96
CA MET A 3 -33.70 12.14 -30.55
C MET A 3 -32.37 11.38 -30.50
N SER A 4 -31.28 12.08 -30.17
CA SER A 4 -30.00 11.45 -29.91
C SER A 4 -30.13 10.58 -28.66
N THR A 5 -30.04 9.26 -28.80
CA THR A 5 -30.00 8.34 -27.66
C THR A 5 -28.64 8.50 -26.96
N GLU A 6 -28.59 9.29 -25.89
CA GLU A 6 -27.42 9.44 -25.01
C GLU A 6 -27.04 8.05 -24.48
N THR A 7 -25.82 7.59 -24.74
CA THR A 7 -25.37 6.27 -24.28
C THR A 7 -25.03 6.32 -22.78
N LYS A 8 -25.05 5.17 -22.09
CA LYS A 8 -24.72 5.07 -20.65
C LYS A 8 -23.33 5.65 -20.36
N ASP A 9 -22.38 5.48 -21.29
CA ASP A 9 -21.03 6.03 -21.17
C ASP A 9 -20.98 7.55 -21.34
N ASP A 10 -21.75 8.12 -22.27
CA ASP A 10 -21.85 9.58 -22.44
C ASP A 10 -22.45 10.24 -21.19
N LEU A 11 -23.45 9.60 -20.58
CA LEU A 11 -24.08 10.06 -19.34
C LEU A 11 -23.08 10.08 -18.17
N ILE A 12 -22.31 9.00 -18.00
CA ILE A 12 -21.30 8.90 -16.94
C ILE A 12 -20.19 9.95 -17.14
N GLN A 13 -19.79 10.21 -18.38
CA GLN A 13 -18.81 11.27 -18.67
C GLN A 13 -19.37 12.66 -18.34
N ARG A 14 -20.65 12.92 -18.63
CA ARG A 14 -21.33 14.16 -18.24
C ARG A 14 -21.41 14.29 -16.72
N HIS A 15 -21.79 13.24 -15.99
CA HIS A 15 -21.81 13.23 -14.52
C HIS A 15 -20.44 13.52 -13.93
N LYS A 16 -19.37 12.94 -14.49
CA LYS A 16 -17.98 13.23 -14.10
C LYS A 16 -17.62 14.71 -14.30
N LYS A 17 -18.05 15.32 -15.40
CA LYS A 17 -17.83 16.75 -15.67
C LYS A 17 -18.61 17.64 -14.69
N GLU A 18 -19.88 17.35 -14.47
CA GLU A 18 -20.74 18.08 -13.54
C GLU A 18 -20.21 18.00 -12.10
N ASN A 19 -19.67 16.84 -11.68
CA ASN A 19 -19.03 16.69 -10.38
C ASN A 19 -17.76 17.55 -10.26
N LYS A 20 -16.92 17.61 -11.31
CA LYS A 20 -15.74 18.49 -11.32
C LYS A 20 -16.15 19.97 -11.22
N ASP A 21 -17.16 20.39 -11.96
CA ASP A 21 -17.68 21.77 -11.93
C ASP A 21 -18.29 22.12 -10.55
N LEU A 22 -18.97 21.16 -9.92
CA LEU A 22 -19.51 21.33 -8.57
C LEU A 22 -18.40 21.47 -7.52
N ILE A 23 -17.35 20.66 -7.59
CA ILE A 23 -16.20 20.77 -6.68
C ILE A 23 -15.53 22.15 -6.81
N ALA A 24 -15.37 22.65 -8.04
CA ALA A 24 -14.84 24.00 -8.28
C ALA A 24 -15.74 25.08 -7.65
N THR A 25 -17.07 24.96 -7.82
CA THR A 25 -18.06 25.88 -7.26
C THR A 25 -18.07 25.87 -5.73
N ILE A 26 -18.05 24.68 -5.12
CA ILE A 26 -18.00 24.50 -3.66
C ILE A 26 -16.72 25.07 -3.08
N THR A 27 -15.59 24.86 -3.75
CA THR A 27 -14.30 25.42 -3.34
C THR A 27 -14.34 26.95 -3.39
N GLY A 28 -14.94 27.54 -4.42
CA GLY A 28 -15.16 28.99 -4.52
C GLY A 28 -16.05 29.55 -3.40
N LEU A 29 -17.19 28.90 -3.14
CA LEU A 29 -18.13 29.29 -2.07
C LEU A 29 -17.49 29.19 -0.68
N LYS A 30 -16.75 28.12 -0.42
CA LYS A 30 -16.01 27.93 0.85
C LYS A 30 -14.93 29.00 1.04
N LYS A 31 -14.24 29.42 -0.03
CA LYS A 31 -13.23 30.49 0.02
C LYS A 31 -13.84 31.88 0.30
N GLN A 32 -15.04 32.16 -0.20
CA GLN A 32 -15.74 33.44 0.02
C GLN A 32 -16.47 33.53 1.39
N ALA A 33 -16.52 32.43 2.15
CA ALA A 33 -17.23 32.37 3.42
C ALA A 33 -16.48 33.09 4.56
N THR A 34 -17.18 34.00 5.24
CA THR A 34 -16.66 34.66 6.46
C THR A 34 -17.06 33.88 7.71
N LYS A 35 -16.46 34.19 8.87
CA LYS A 35 -16.74 33.50 10.14
C LYS A 35 -18.24 33.50 10.52
N LYS A 36 -18.99 34.52 10.11
CA LYS A 36 -20.45 34.64 10.34
C LYS A 36 -21.29 33.84 9.33
N THR A 37 -20.83 33.72 8.08
CA THR A 37 -21.60 33.05 7.01
C THR A 37 -21.20 31.59 6.78
N ARG A 38 -20.11 31.12 7.40
CA ARG A 38 -19.56 29.75 7.23
C ARG A 38 -20.58 28.63 7.40
N LYS A 39 -21.46 28.70 8.41
CA LYS A 39 -22.48 27.67 8.67
C LYS A 39 -23.53 27.62 7.55
N SER A 40 -23.97 28.78 7.06
CA SER A 40 -24.94 28.88 5.96
C SER A 40 -24.31 28.43 4.63
N VAL A 41 -23.06 28.80 4.37
CA VAL A 41 -22.33 28.37 3.16
C VAL A 41 -22.10 26.86 3.18
N LEU A 42 -21.76 26.27 4.32
CA LEU A 42 -21.57 24.82 4.44
C LEU A 42 -22.87 24.06 4.18
N SER A 43 -23.99 24.52 4.76
CA SER A 43 -25.32 23.96 4.50
C SER A 43 -25.68 24.04 3.01
N LYS A 44 -25.37 25.17 2.35
CA LYS A 44 -25.62 25.35 0.92
C LYS A 44 -24.74 24.44 0.05
N CYS A 45 -23.49 24.17 0.47
CA CYS A 45 -22.63 23.21 -0.24
C CYS A 45 -23.20 21.78 -0.14
N GLN A 46 -23.66 21.38 1.05
CA GLN A 46 -24.28 20.06 1.25
C GLN A 46 -25.57 19.90 0.43
N GLU A 47 -26.39 20.94 0.37
CA GLU A 47 -27.61 20.95 -0.43
C GLU A 47 -27.31 20.80 -1.93
N LEU A 48 -26.27 21.50 -2.43
CA LEU A 48 -25.84 21.38 -3.83
C LEU A 48 -25.30 19.99 -4.16
N GLU A 49 -24.51 19.38 -3.26
CA GLU A 49 -24.02 18.00 -3.40
C GLU A 49 -25.17 16.99 -3.43
N HIS A 50 -26.11 17.11 -2.51
CA HIS A 50 -27.26 16.20 -2.44
C HIS A 50 -28.19 16.36 -3.64
N ALA A 51 -28.41 17.59 -4.11
CA ALA A 51 -29.22 17.87 -5.29
C ALA A 51 -28.61 17.27 -6.56
N LEU A 52 -27.28 17.37 -6.75
CA LEU A 52 -26.61 16.82 -7.92
C LEU A 52 -26.62 15.28 -7.90
N LYS A 53 -26.30 14.68 -6.75
CA LYS A 53 -26.36 13.21 -6.57
C LYS A 53 -27.75 12.66 -6.86
N ARG A 54 -28.79 13.33 -6.37
CA ARG A 54 -30.18 12.92 -6.62
C ARG A 54 -30.54 12.98 -8.11
N LYS A 55 -30.11 14.03 -8.82
CA LYS A 55 -30.30 14.11 -10.28
C LYS A 55 -29.58 13.00 -11.02
N HIS A 56 -28.32 12.73 -10.69
CA HIS A 56 -27.55 11.66 -11.33
C HIS A 56 -28.19 10.29 -11.10
N ALA A 57 -28.67 10.02 -9.89
CA ALA A 57 -29.40 8.79 -9.58
C ALA A 57 -30.71 8.66 -10.35
N GLU A 58 -31.49 9.75 -10.46
CA GLU A 58 -32.73 9.79 -11.25
C GLU A 58 -32.45 9.56 -12.76
N GLU A 59 -31.38 10.14 -13.31
CA GLU A 59 -30.97 9.97 -14.71
C GLU A 59 -30.46 8.55 -15.02
N LEU A 60 -29.68 7.95 -14.11
CA LEU A 60 -29.25 6.55 -14.21
C LEU A 60 -30.43 5.59 -14.12
N ALA A 61 -31.35 5.80 -13.17
CA ALA A 61 -32.54 4.97 -13.02
C ALA A 61 -33.47 5.03 -14.25
N GLN A 62 -33.60 6.20 -14.89
CA GLN A 62 -34.37 6.36 -16.13
C GLN A 62 -33.75 5.65 -17.33
N LEU A 63 -32.42 5.56 -17.39
CA LEU A 63 -31.71 4.83 -18.46
C LEU A 63 -31.66 3.32 -18.23
N GLU A 64 -31.66 2.88 -16.98
CA GLU A 64 -31.60 1.46 -16.61
C GLU A 64 -32.96 0.76 -16.67
N ASN A 65 -34.08 1.51 -16.62
CA ASN A 65 -35.44 0.98 -16.76
C ASN A 65 -36.37 1.91 -17.57
N PRO A 66 -36.32 1.87 -18.91
CA PRO A 66 -37.26 2.64 -19.74
C PRO A 66 -38.67 2.03 -19.83
N ASP A 67 -38.87 0.76 -19.46
CA ASP A 67 -40.18 0.09 -19.50
C ASP A 67 -40.34 -0.86 -18.30
N GLY A 68 -41.34 -0.60 -17.45
CA GLY A 68 -41.49 -1.24 -16.14
C GLY A 68 -41.77 -2.74 -16.19
N SER A 69 -40.72 -3.55 -16.06
CA SER A 69 -40.84 -4.98 -15.75
C SER A 69 -39.94 -5.35 -14.58
N GLN A 70 -40.55 -5.74 -13.48
CA GLN A 70 -39.89 -6.27 -12.29
C GLN A 70 -39.09 -7.52 -12.64
N ASN A 71 -37.79 -7.51 -12.39
CA ASN A 71 -37.06 -8.66 -11.86
C ASN A 71 -35.79 -8.18 -11.19
N GLY A 72 -35.64 -8.59 -9.93
CA GLY A 72 -34.67 -8.06 -8.99
C GLY A 72 -33.28 -8.60 -9.19
N GLN A 73 -32.32 -7.70 -8.95
CA GLN A 73 -31.07 -7.92 -8.24
C GLN A 73 -30.54 -6.51 -7.92
N GLU A 74 -30.95 -5.98 -6.76
CA GLU A 74 -30.34 -4.77 -6.20
C GLU A 74 -28.93 -5.13 -5.73
N GLU A 75 -27.92 -4.94 -6.58
CA GLU A 75 -26.54 -4.80 -6.12
C GLU A 75 -26.43 -3.45 -5.40
N LEU A 76 -26.69 -3.48 -4.10
CA LEU A 76 -26.45 -2.36 -3.20
C LEU A 76 -24.94 -2.12 -3.11
N THR A 77 -24.45 -1.13 -3.85
CA THR A 77 -23.04 -0.75 -3.83
C THR A 77 -22.64 -0.29 -2.41
N PRO A 78 -21.49 -0.74 -1.86
CA PRO A 78 -21.03 -0.42 -0.50
C PRO A 78 -20.96 1.08 -0.16
N GLU A 79 -20.90 1.96 -1.17
CA GLU A 79 -20.85 3.41 -0.98
C GLU A 79 -22.18 4.02 -0.49
N GLN A 80 -23.32 3.40 -0.78
CA GLN A 80 -24.64 3.89 -0.34
C GLN A 80 -24.85 3.72 1.18
N LEU A 81 -24.29 2.66 1.77
CA LEU A 81 -24.33 2.41 3.22
C LEU A 81 -23.46 3.38 4.02
N LEU A 82 -22.35 3.86 3.45
CA LEU A 82 -21.42 4.75 4.15
C LEU A 82 -21.95 6.20 4.27
N ALA A 83 -22.79 6.62 3.31
CA ALA A 83 -23.39 7.94 3.29
C ALA A 83 -24.48 8.14 4.36
N GLU A 84 -25.25 7.09 4.68
CA GLU A 84 -26.28 7.13 5.74
C GLU A 84 -25.69 7.14 7.16
N LEU A 85 -24.45 6.65 7.35
CA LEU A 85 -23.75 6.64 8.64
C LEU A 85 -23.10 7.98 9.03
N SER A 86 -23.00 8.94 8.10
CA SER A 86 -22.22 10.17 8.30
C SER A 86 -23.03 11.40 8.74
N VAL A 87 -24.36 11.28 8.94
CA VAL A 87 -25.25 12.46 9.14
C VAL A 87 -25.76 12.64 10.58
N GLU A 88 -25.55 11.71 11.50
CA GLU A 88 -26.07 11.84 12.88
C GLU A 88 -24.97 11.76 13.94
N ASP A 89 -24.02 12.70 13.88
CA ASP A 89 -23.22 13.05 15.05
C ASP A 89 -23.19 14.59 15.22
N LYS A 90 -24.21 15.11 15.92
CA LYS A 90 -24.15 16.41 16.57
C LYS A 90 -24.30 16.22 18.08
N VAL A 91 -23.15 16.37 18.71
CA VAL A 91 -22.88 16.60 20.13
C VAL A 91 -23.84 17.62 20.74
N GLU A 92 -24.49 17.26 21.84
CA GLU A 92 -24.72 18.18 22.97
C GLU A 92 -24.39 17.46 24.29
N HIS A 93 -23.37 17.98 24.97
CA HIS A 93 -23.03 17.68 26.36
C HIS A 93 -24.13 18.16 27.31
N PRO A 94 -24.24 17.56 28.51
CA PRO A 94 -24.25 18.42 29.69
C PRO A 94 -23.17 18.01 30.69
N VAL A 95 -22.50 19.03 31.22
CA VAL A 95 -21.57 18.94 32.33
C VAL A 95 -22.35 19.20 33.63
N SER A 96 -22.00 18.42 34.66
CA SER A 96 -22.17 18.68 36.09
C SER A 96 -23.51 18.35 36.76
N SER A 97 -23.48 17.35 37.65
CA SER A 97 -24.34 17.27 38.82
C SER A 97 -23.57 16.65 39.99
N SER A 98 -23.48 17.39 41.09
CA SER A 98 -23.33 16.84 42.44
C SER A 98 -24.08 17.75 43.40
N THR A 99 -25.20 17.27 43.96
CA THR A 99 -25.47 17.07 45.40
C THR A 99 -26.97 16.86 45.66
N ASP A 100 -27.26 15.74 46.32
CA ASP A 100 -28.17 15.48 47.43
C ASP A 100 -29.70 15.76 47.42
N GLU A 101 -30.37 14.66 47.81
CA GLU A 101 -31.46 14.49 48.78
C GLU A 101 -32.95 14.82 48.49
N GLN A 102 -33.74 13.77 48.76
CA GLN A 102 -35.09 13.71 49.35
C GLN A 102 -36.29 14.26 48.55
N SER A 103 -37.20 13.36 48.15
CA SER A 103 -38.52 13.19 48.79
C SER A 103 -39.45 12.24 48.01
N ALA A 104 -40.39 11.64 48.74
CA ALA A 104 -41.26 10.53 48.40
C ALA A 104 -42.38 10.85 47.38
N GLY A 105 -42.87 9.82 46.67
CA GLY A 105 -44.07 9.94 45.84
C GLY A 105 -44.40 8.74 44.95
N ASN A 106 -45.06 7.75 45.55
CA ASN A 106 -45.97 6.73 45.00
C ASN A 106 -46.34 6.78 43.49
N GLN A 107 -46.23 5.62 42.80
CA GLN A 107 -47.25 4.94 41.97
C GLN A 107 -46.70 4.20 40.75
N SER A 108 -47.25 3.00 40.59
CA SER A 108 -46.98 1.94 39.61
C SER A 108 -47.19 2.34 38.15
N GLY A 109 -46.16 2.10 37.33
CA GLY A 109 -46.26 2.02 35.87
C GLY A 109 -45.32 0.91 35.34
N PRO A 110 -45.69 0.19 34.26
CA PRO A 110 -44.91 -0.96 33.79
C PRO A 110 -43.55 -0.49 33.28
N LYS A 111 -42.47 -1.05 33.86
CA LYS A 111 -41.08 -0.76 33.46
C LYS A 111 -40.95 -0.92 31.94
N ARG A 112 -40.78 0.18 31.21
CA ARG A 112 -40.40 0.19 29.79
C ARG A 112 -39.08 -0.56 29.66
N ARG A 113 -39.16 -1.84 29.32
CA ARG A 113 -38.03 -2.76 29.19
C ARG A 113 -37.10 -2.24 28.09
N ASN A 114 -35.94 -1.77 28.51
CA ASN A 114 -34.63 -1.63 27.86
C ASN A 114 -34.49 -1.84 26.32
N ARG A 115 -35.37 -1.25 25.51
CA ARG A 115 -35.39 -1.37 24.03
C ARG A 115 -34.08 -0.89 23.37
N GLN A 116 -33.36 0.04 24.01
CA GLN A 116 -32.03 0.48 23.56
C GLN A 116 -30.96 -0.61 23.80
N LYS A 117 -30.98 -1.29 24.95
CA LYS A 117 -30.04 -2.38 25.26
C LYS A 117 -30.23 -3.57 24.33
N GLU A 118 -31.47 -3.85 23.93
CA GLU A 118 -31.81 -4.90 22.97
C GLU A 118 -31.33 -4.57 21.54
N ARG A 119 -31.46 -3.31 21.10
CA ARG A 119 -30.90 -2.83 19.82
C ARG A 119 -29.36 -2.90 19.80
N LEU A 120 -28.72 -2.55 20.92
CA LEU A 120 -27.26 -2.60 21.03
C LEU A 120 -26.74 -4.04 21.05
N ALA A 121 -27.44 -4.95 21.74
CA ALA A 121 -27.12 -6.37 21.75
C ALA A 121 -27.29 -7.00 20.36
N LYS A 122 -28.33 -6.61 19.61
CA LYS A 122 -28.55 -7.06 18.24
C LYS A 122 -27.43 -6.60 17.29
N ARG A 123 -27.05 -5.31 17.35
CA ARG A 123 -25.90 -4.79 16.57
C ARG A 123 -24.59 -5.48 16.93
N LYS A 124 -24.34 -5.72 18.21
CA LYS A 124 -23.14 -6.44 18.66
C LYS A 124 -23.13 -7.88 18.12
N ALA A 125 -24.27 -8.58 18.17
CA ALA A 125 -24.39 -9.92 17.63
C ALA A 125 -24.24 -9.97 16.10
N ASP A 126 -24.70 -8.93 15.38
CA ASP A 126 -24.52 -8.83 13.93
C ASP A 126 -23.04 -8.57 13.55
N ILE A 127 -22.35 -7.71 14.28
CA ILE A 127 -20.90 -7.48 14.11
C ILE A 127 -20.10 -8.74 14.46
N GLU A 128 -20.46 -9.41 15.54
CA GLU A 128 -19.80 -10.65 15.97
C GLU A 128 -20.02 -11.76 14.94
N ARG A 129 -21.24 -11.89 14.38
CA ARG A 129 -21.53 -12.82 13.28
C ARG A 129 -20.69 -12.52 12.04
N MET A 130 -20.65 -11.26 11.61
CA MET A 130 -19.85 -10.82 10.46
C MET A 130 -18.35 -11.01 10.70
N GLN A 131 -17.87 -10.82 11.93
CA GLN A 131 -16.47 -11.09 12.30
C GLN A 131 -16.17 -12.59 12.33
N THR A 132 -17.10 -13.44 12.76
CA THR A 132 -16.93 -14.90 12.66
C THR A 132 -16.97 -15.37 11.22
N GLU A 133 -17.89 -14.87 10.38
CA GLU A 133 -17.94 -15.19 8.95
C GLU A 133 -16.65 -14.73 8.25
N ALA A 134 -16.18 -13.50 8.48
CA ALA A 134 -14.91 -13.01 7.93
C ALA A 134 -13.71 -13.82 8.45
N ARG A 135 -13.73 -14.28 9.71
CA ARG A 135 -12.67 -15.13 10.28
C ARG A 135 -12.71 -16.54 9.70
N GLU A 136 -13.89 -17.10 9.44
CA GLU A 136 -14.06 -18.41 8.81
C GLU A 136 -13.64 -18.37 7.33
N GLU A 137 -13.93 -17.28 6.61
CA GLU A 137 -13.45 -17.03 5.24
C GLU A 137 -11.93 -16.81 5.20
N THR A 138 -11.36 -16.11 6.20
CA THR A 138 -9.90 -15.92 6.31
C THR A 138 -9.20 -17.19 6.81
N ALA A 139 -9.81 -17.99 7.67
CA ALA A 139 -9.21 -19.23 8.17
C ALA A 139 -9.10 -20.30 7.08
N ASN A 140 -9.91 -20.18 6.02
CA ASN A 140 -9.84 -21.06 4.86
C ASN A 140 -8.88 -20.55 3.77
N SER A 141 -8.26 -19.37 3.97
CA SER A 141 -7.16 -18.92 3.13
C SER A 141 -5.83 -19.48 3.65
N VAL A 142 -4.99 -19.95 2.73
CA VAL A 142 -3.64 -20.37 3.05
C VAL A 142 -2.86 -19.12 3.45
N ASP A 143 -2.31 -19.09 4.67
CA ASP A 143 -1.47 -17.99 5.14
C ASP A 143 -0.09 -18.08 4.48
N TYR A 144 0.01 -17.55 3.25
CA TYR A 144 1.27 -17.49 2.49
C TYR A 144 2.37 -16.75 3.24
N ARG A 145 2.02 -15.77 4.08
CA ARG A 145 2.99 -15.03 4.89
C ARG A 145 3.59 -15.93 5.97
N GLN A 146 2.77 -16.64 6.72
CA GLN A 146 3.28 -17.53 7.77
C GLN A 146 4.14 -18.65 7.17
N ILE A 147 3.72 -19.22 6.04
CA ILE A 147 4.52 -20.23 5.32
C ILE A 147 5.87 -19.67 4.87
N GLU A 148 5.90 -18.43 4.36
CA GLU A 148 7.14 -17.77 3.95
C GLU A 148 8.08 -17.54 5.13
N VAL A 149 7.55 -17.02 6.25
CA VAL A 149 8.33 -16.78 7.47
C VAL A 149 8.87 -18.10 8.04
N ASP A 150 8.03 -19.12 8.18
CA ASP A 150 8.44 -20.42 8.73
C ASP A 150 9.51 -21.10 7.86
N SER A 151 9.36 -21.01 6.53
CA SER A 151 10.33 -21.54 5.56
C SER A 151 11.66 -20.80 5.62
N MET A 152 11.62 -19.45 5.71
CA MET A 152 12.81 -18.63 5.87
C MET A 152 13.51 -18.91 7.19
N ASP A 153 12.79 -19.01 8.31
CA ASP A 153 13.38 -19.28 9.62
C ASP A 153 14.12 -20.63 9.64
N GLN A 154 13.58 -21.65 8.99
CA GLN A 154 14.26 -22.94 8.82
C GLN A 154 15.53 -22.80 7.97
N LEU A 155 15.47 -22.06 6.85
CA LEU A 155 16.61 -21.81 5.98
C LEU A 155 17.74 -21.06 6.72
N LEU A 156 17.37 -20.02 7.48
CA LEU A 156 18.31 -19.24 8.29
C LEU A 156 18.95 -20.08 9.38
N ALA A 157 18.17 -20.93 10.07
CA ALA A 157 18.69 -21.83 11.10
C ALA A 157 19.72 -22.83 10.53
N VAL A 158 19.48 -23.40 9.35
CA VAL A 158 20.41 -24.32 8.69
C VAL A 158 21.71 -23.63 8.29
N ASN A 159 21.63 -22.37 7.84
CA ASN A 159 22.78 -21.60 7.40
C ASN A 159 23.51 -20.84 8.52
N ASN A 160 23.08 -20.98 9.79
CA ASN A 160 23.56 -20.20 10.94
C ASN A 160 23.49 -18.67 10.72
N LEU A 161 22.37 -18.22 10.13
CA LEU A 161 22.08 -16.81 9.89
C LEU A 161 20.93 -16.33 10.79
N LYS A 162 20.88 -15.03 11.03
CA LYS A 162 19.83 -14.32 11.76
C LYS A 162 19.31 -13.16 10.92
N LEU A 163 17.99 -12.99 10.95
CA LEU A 163 17.32 -11.88 10.29
C LEU A 163 17.65 -10.55 11.00
N HIS A 164 18.11 -9.57 10.23
CA HIS A 164 18.16 -8.18 10.64
C HIS A 164 17.09 -7.38 9.87
N GLU A 165 16.04 -6.98 10.58
CA GLU A 165 14.91 -6.27 9.98
C GLU A 165 15.30 -4.89 9.46
N ILE A 166 15.05 -4.67 8.18
CA ILE A 166 15.21 -3.39 7.50
C ILE A 166 13.84 -2.71 7.43
N LYS A 167 13.84 -1.37 7.39
CA LYS A 167 12.61 -0.60 7.26
C LYS A 167 11.91 -0.95 5.93
N PRO A 168 10.60 -1.25 5.93
CA PRO A 168 9.85 -1.59 4.73
C PRO A 168 9.50 -0.33 3.92
N ASP A 169 10.50 0.22 3.24
CA ASP A 169 10.35 1.30 2.27
C ASP A 169 11.06 0.96 0.95
N GLY A 170 10.96 1.85 -0.05
CA GLY A 170 11.58 1.64 -1.36
C GLY A 170 13.11 1.68 -1.36
N HIS A 171 13.75 1.88 -0.21
CA HIS A 171 15.20 1.79 -0.07
C HIS A 171 15.65 0.47 0.55
N CYS A 172 14.73 -0.47 0.83
CA CYS A 172 15.04 -1.71 1.55
C CYS A 172 16.21 -2.50 0.95
N LEU A 173 16.30 -2.63 -0.38
CA LEU A 173 17.43 -3.29 -1.03
C LEU A 173 18.76 -2.62 -0.67
N PHE A 174 18.87 -1.33 -0.94
CA PHE A 174 20.09 -0.56 -0.67
C PHE A 174 20.44 -0.51 0.82
N ALA A 175 19.44 -0.42 1.70
CA ALA A 175 19.63 -0.44 3.14
C ALA A 175 20.12 -1.83 3.62
N SER A 176 19.63 -2.92 3.03
CA SER A 176 20.11 -4.27 3.34
C SER A 176 21.56 -4.49 2.91
N ILE A 177 21.95 -3.99 1.72
CA ILE A 177 23.33 -4.04 1.23
C ILE A 177 24.24 -3.11 2.05
N GLN A 178 23.78 -1.91 2.40
CA GLN A 178 24.49 -0.98 3.27
C GLN A 178 24.88 -1.65 4.60
N ASP A 179 23.92 -2.33 5.25
CA ASP A 179 24.17 -3.06 6.48
C ASP A 179 25.22 -4.16 6.28
N GLN A 180 25.06 -4.98 5.24
CA GLN A 180 26.01 -6.07 4.93
C GLN A 180 27.43 -5.57 4.64
N LEU A 181 27.58 -4.49 3.87
CA LEU A 181 28.87 -3.87 3.57
C LEU A 181 29.55 -3.34 4.85
N GLN A 182 28.79 -2.74 5.75
CA GLN A 182 29.33 -2.24 7.02
C GLN A 182 29.75 -3.41 7.94
N GLN A 183 28.94 -4.45 8.03
CA GLN A 183 29.20 -5.58 8.94
C GLN A 183 30.35 -6.48 8.44
N ARG A 184 30.36 -6.85 7.15
CA ARG A 184 31.29 -7.85 6.60
C ARG A 184 32.55 -7.25 5.99
N HIS A 185 32.44 -6.08 5.35
CA HIS A 185 33.58 -5.46 4.64
C HIS A 185 34.11 -4.21 5.33
N HIS A 186 33.46 -3.74 6.39
CA HIS A 186 33.79 -2.49 7.08
C HIS A 186 33.78 -1.26 6.15
N ILE A 187 32.93 -1.30 5.12
CA ILE A 187 32.74 -0.21 4.16
C ILE A 187 31.49 0.55 4.56
N GLU A 188 31.64 1.83 4.90
CA GLU A 188 30.53 2.73 5.15
C GLU A 188 30.13 3.44 3.87
N LYS A 189 28.88 3.23 3.44
CA LYS A 189 28.26 3.93 2.32
C LYS A 189 26.87 4.41 2.70
N SER A 190 26.45 5.52 2.16
CA SER A 190 25.07 5.98 2.23
C SER A 190 24.21 5.26 1.19
N ILE A 191 22.89 5.22 1.43
CA ILE A 191 21.92 4.68 0.47
C ILE A 191 22.02 5.39 -0.88
N GLN A 192 22.24 6.71 -0.87
CA GLN A 192 22.38 7.49 -2.09
C GLN A 192 23.64 7.10 -2.87
N GLU A 193 24.78 6.95 -2.20
CA GLU A 193 26.01 6.50 -2.86
C GLU A 193 25.85 5.10 -3.48
N LEU A 194 25.12 4.19 -2.84
CA LEU A 194 24.85 2.87 -3.43
C LEU A 194 23.97 2.96 -4.67
N ARG A 195 22.97 3.85 -4.68
CA ARG A 195 22.14 4.14 -5.87
C ARG A 195 22.98 4.70 -7.00
N ASP A 196 23.82 5.68 -6.69
CA ASP A 196 24.70 6.33 -7.67
C ASP A 196 25.71 5.34 -8.26
N LEU A 197 26.34 4.51 -7.42
CA LEU A 197 27.27 3.46 -7.87
C LEU A 197 26.59 2.40 -8.75
N SER A 198 25.35 2.02 -8.40
CA SER A 198 24.56 1.07 -9.22
C SER A 198 24.27 1.66 -10.58
N ALA A 199 23.76 2.90 -10.62
CA ALA A 199 23.45 3.62 -11.84
C ALA A 199 24.70 3.82 -12.72
N GLU A 200 25.83 4.23 -12.14
CA GLU A 200 27.10 4.41 -12.86
C GLU A 200 27.60 3.11 -13.50
N TYR A 201 27.48 1.98 -12.77
CA TYR A 201 27.85 0.67 -13.32
C TYR A 201 26.93 0.25 -14.47
N ILE A 202 25.62 0.40 -14.30
CA ILE A 202 24.61 0.10 -15.34
C ILE A 202 24.85 0.96 -16.59
N LEU A 203 25.12 2.26 -16.41
CA LEU A 203 25.42 3.19 -17.50
C LEU A 203 26.73 2.90 -18.24
N SER A 204 27.72 2.31 -17.56
CA SER A 204 28.99 1.93 -18.20
C SER A 204 28.90 0.59 -18.94
N HIS A 205 27.91 -0.24 -18.63
CA HIS A 205 27.70 -1.58 -19.20
C HIS A 205 26.31 -1.75 -19.83
N LYS A 206 25.79 -0.71 -20.48
CA LYS A 206 24.39 -0.63 -20.95
C LYS A 206 23.92 -1.87 -21.70
N ASP A 207 24.74 -2.38 -22.63
CA ASP A 207 24.39 -3.50 -23.49
C ASP A 207 24.05 -4.78 -22.70
N ASP A 208 24.64 -4.95 -21.51
CA ASP A 208 24.38 -6.09 -20.62
C ASP A 208 23.04 -5.94 -19.87
N PHE A 209 22.55 -4.70 -19.71
CA PHE A 209 21.38 -4.36 -18.90
C PHE A 209 20.12 -4.09 -19.73
N VAL A 210 20.27 -3.63 -20.97
CA VAL A 210 19.16 -3.35 -21.91
C VAL A 210 18.12 -4.49 -21.99
N PRO A 211 18.48 -5.78 -22.04
CA PRO A 211 17.49 -6.87 -22.11
C PRO A 211 16.54 -6.93 -20.91
N PHE A 212 16.94 -6.40 -19.75
CA PHE A 212 16.16 -6.42 -18.51
C PHE A 212 15.25 -5.20 -18.36
N LEU A 213 15.39 -4.19 -19.22
CA LEU A 213 14.58 -2.96 -19.20
C LEU A 213 13.35 -3.02 -20.10
N PHE A 214 12.98 -4.21 -20.56
CA PHE A 214 11.75 -4.41 -21.33
C PHE A 214 10.51 -4.19 -20.44
N ASP A 215 9.66 -3.26 -20.83
CA ASP A 215 8.37 -3.01 -20.20
C ASP A 215 7.29 -3.81 -20.94
N GLU A 216 6.73 -4.82 -20.29
CA GLU A 216 5.69 -5.68 -20.86
C GLU A 216 4.37 -4.93 -21.13
N GLU A 217 4.06 -3.90 -20.33
CA GLU A 217 2.82 -3.13 -20.49
C GLU A 217 2.92 -2.14 -21.66
N ALA A 218 4.07 -1.48 -21.81
CA ALA A 218 4.33 -0.58 -22.93
C ALA A 218 4.72 -1.34 -24.21
N GLY A 219 5.25 -2.56 -24.09
CA GLY A 219 5.82 -3.33 -25.19
C GLY A 219 7.10 -2.73 -25.75
N GLU A 220 7.77 -1.86 -24.99
CA GLU A 220 8.97 -1.12 -25.39
C GLU A 220 10.10 -1.34 -24.38
N ILE A 221 11.34 -1.22 -24.85
CA ILE A 221 12.51 -1.24 -23.98
C ILE A 221 12.70 0.18 -23.43
N ARG A 222 12.71 0.32 -22.10
CA ARG A 222 12.99 1.59 -21.44
C ARG A 222 14.44 2.03 -21.68
N ASP A 223 14.62 3.33 -21.76
CA ASP A 223 15.94 3.94 -21.91
C ASP A 223 16.75 3.75 -20.62
N VAL A 224 18.02 3.34 -20.77
CA VAL A 224 18.90 3.03 -19.63
C VAL A 224 19.21 4.30 -18.83
N GLU A 225 19.37 5.44 -19.50
CA GLU A 225 19.65 6.73 -18.87
C GLU A 225 18.44 7.22 -18.08
N GLU A 226 17.23 7.08 -18.62
CA GLU A 226 16.00 7.38 -17.90
C GLU A 226 15.86 6.51 -16.65
N TYR A 227 16.07 5.19 -16.78
CA TYR A 227 16.06 4.26 -15.65
C TYR A 227 17.07 4.65 -14.56
N CYS A 228 18.32 4.94 -14.94
CA CYS A 228 19.38 5.33 -14.01
C CYS A 228 19.10 6.70 -13.35
N HIS A 229 18.42 7.60 -14.06
CA HIS A 229 17.97 8.86 -13.50
C HIS A 229 16.89 8.64 -12.44
N GLU A 230 15.90 7.80 -12.71
CA GLU A 230 14.86 7.44 -11.73
C GLU A 230 15.48 6.74 -10.51
N LEU A 231 16.45 5.86 -10.73
CA LEU A 231 17.15 5.11 -9.68
C LEU A 231 17.86 5.99 -8.68
N THR A 232 18.49 7.06 -9.16
CA THR A 232 19.27 7.99 -8.33
C THR A 232 18.42 9.10 -7.72
N THR A 233 17.30 9.50 -8.36
CA THR A 233 16.48 10.64 -7.90
C THR A 233 15.28 10.25 -7.06
N THR A 234 14.85 8.99 -7.10
CA THR A 234 13.62 8.53 -6.44
C THR A 234 13.88 7.39 -5.44
N ALA A 235 12.83 7.00 -4.73
CA ALA A 235 12.80 5.80 -3.90
C ALA A 235 12.32 4.57 -4.67
N MET A 236 12.63 4.46 -5.97
CA MET A 236 12.27 3.27 -6.75
C MET A 236 12.88 2.02 -6.11
N TRP A 237 12.12 0.94 -6.17
CA TRP A 237 12.53 -0.36 -5.65
C TRP A 237 13.65 -0.91 -6.53
N GLY A 238 14.70 -1.41 -5.90
CA GLY A 238 15.78 -2.07 -6.62
C GLY A 238 15.44 -3.54 -6.92
N SER A 239 16.13 -4.08 -7.91
CA SER A 239 15.94 -5.41 -8.47
C SER A 239 17.27 -6.16 -8.56
N ASP A 240 17.26 -7.30 -9.25
CA ASP A 240 18.47 -8.08 -9.56
C ASP A 240 19.53 -7.27 -10.32
N MET A 241 19.13 -6.27 -11.12
CA MET A 241 20.05 -5.41 -11.86
C MET A 241 20.98 -4.63 -10.92
N GLU A 242 20.42 -4.01 -9.89
CA GLU A 242 21.16 -3.26 -8.87
C GLU A 242 22.05 -4.19 -8.05
N ILE A 243 21.56 -5.40 -7.72
CA ILE A 243 22.35 -6.39 -6.98
C ILE A 243 23.55 -6.83 -7.80
N LEU A 244 23.36 -7.13 -9.09
CA LEU A 244 24.45 -7.49 -10.00
C LEU A 244 25.46 -6.36 -10.14
N ALA A 245 24.99 -5.12 -10.34
CA ALA A 245 25.83 -3.95 -10.43
C ALA A 245 26.68 -3.77 -9.17
N LEU A 246 26.08 -3.81 -7.99
CA LEU A 246 26.78 -3.65 -6.71
C LEU A 246 27.71 -4.82 -6.41
N ALA A 247 27.33 -6.05 -6.75
CA ALA A 247 28.20 -7.22 -6.62
C ALA A 247 29.50 -7.04 -7.41
N LYS A 248 29.41 -6.50 -8.64
CA LYS A 248 30.55 -6.19 -9.50
C LYS A 248 31.36 -4.99 -8.99
N VAL A 249 30.71 -3.90 -8.58
CA VAL A 249 31.38 -2.70 -8.03
C VAL A 249 32.19 -3.03 -6.78
N PHE A 250 31.63 -3.80 -5.86
CA PHE A 250 32.32 -4.19 -4.63
C PHE A 250 33.19 -5.45 -4.78
N ASN A 251 33.18 -6.08 -5.96
CA ASN A 251 33.88 -7.32 -6.25
C ASN A 251 33.66 -8.39 -5.17
N CYS A 252 32.40 -8.69 -4.89
CA CYS A 252 31.99 -9.67 -3.90
C CYS A 252 30.79 -10.48 -4.40
N CYS A 253 30.60 -11.66 -3.82
CA CYS A 253 29.39 -12.46 -4.05
C CYS A 253 28.26 -11.96 -3.15
N ILE A 254 27.04 -11.90 -3.70
CA ILE A 254 25.82 -11.60 -2.96
C ILE A 254 24.89 -12.81 -3.04
N ALA A 255 24.56 -13.38 -1.89
CA ALA A 255 23.62 -14.48 -1.75
C ALA A 255 22.24 -13.97 -1.31
N ILE A 256 21.21 -14.35 -2.06
CA ILE A 256 19.81 -14.01 -1.82
C ILE A 256 19.05 -15.27 -1.42
N HIS A 257 18.52 -15.26 -0.20
CA HIS A 257 17.74 -16.35 0.38
C HIS A 257 16.25 -16.05 0.24
N MET A 258 15.48 -17.05 -0.23
CA MET A 258 14.05 -16.92 -0.48
C MET A 258 13.31 -18.16 0.02
N ALA A 259 12.09 -17.98 0.52
CA ALA A 259 11.26 -19.10 0.98
C ALA A 259 10.96 -20.08 -0.16
N GLY A 260 11.25 -21.36 0.06
CA GLY A 260 10.88 -22.43 -0.87
C GLY A 260 11.67 -22.46 -2.18
N ALA A 261 12.72 -21.66 -2.33
CA ALA A 261 13.61 -21.65 -3.48
C ALA A 261 15.07 -21.88 -3.08
N ALA A 262 15.91 -22.26 -4.03
CA ALA A 262 17.35 -22.33 -3.80
C ALA A 262 17.93 -20.92 -3.63
N THR A 263 18.95 -20.78 -2.79
CA THR A 263 19.70 -19.52 -2.64
C THR A 263 20.28 -19.11 -3.99
N ILE A 264 19.95 -17.91 -4.43
CA ILE A 264 20.52 -17.30 -5.64
C ILE A 264 21.81 -16.63 -5.24
N LYS A 265 22.89 -16.89 -5.98
CA LYS A 265 24.17 -16.24 -5.77
C LYS A 265 24.57 -15.47 -7.00
N ILE A 266 24.97 -14.23 -6.78
CA ILE A 266 25.35 -13.29 -7.83
C ILE A 266 26.84 -12.99 -7.67
N ASN A 267 27.58 -13.05 -8.78
CA ASN A 267 29.03 -12.85 -8.82
C ASN A 267 29.83 -13.88 -7.99
N GLU A 268 29.47 -15.17 -8.09
CA GLU A 268 30.15 -16.28 -7.40
C GLU A 268 31.65 -16.35 -7.71
N GLU A 269 32.04 -15.94 -8.92
CA GLU A 269 33.42 -15.93 -9.38
C GLU A 269 34.34 -15.04 -8.52
N ALA A 270 33.79 -14.00 -7.88
CA ALA A 270 34.54 -13.14 -6.96
C ALA A 270 34.98 -13.90 -5.70
N ASN A 271 34.20 -14.90 -5.26
CA ASN A 271 34.56 -15.75 -4.13
C ASN A 271 35.51 -16.89 -4.52
N ALA A 272 35.53 -17.28 -5.79
CA ALA A 272 36.36 -18.37 -6.31
C ALA A 272 37.82 -17.96 -6.60
N GLY A 273 38.23 -16.73 -6.30
CA GLY A 273 39.59 -16.23 -6.55
C GLY A 273 39.88 -16.01 -8.04
N GLY A 274 38.87 -15.75 -8.87
CA GLY A 274 38.98 -15.63 -10.32
C GLY A 274 39.55 -14.29 -10.80
N VAL A 275 40.70 -14.40 -11.49
CA VAL A 275 41.45 -13.41 -12.30
C VAL A 275 41.90 -12.14 -11.56
N ARG A 276 43.09 -12.25 -10.97
CA ARG A 276 43.98 -11.09 -10.73
C ARG A 276 44.14 -10.31 -12.04
N ASN A 277 43.76 -9.04 -12.06
CA ASN A 277 44.33 -8.13 -13.04
C ASN A 277 45.74 -7.80 -12.57
N ASP A 278 46.73 -8.01 -13.43
CA ASP A 278 48.17 -7.82 -13.13
C ASP A 278 48.56 -6.35 -12.81
N ASN A 279 47.59 -5.43 -12.65
CA ASN A 279 47.79 -3.99 -12.49
C ASN A 279 47.31 -3.43 -11.13
N ASP A 280 46.79 -4.26 -10.22
CA ASP A 280 46.36 -3.79 -8.89
C ASP A 280 47.46 -4.04 -7.84
N ASP A 281 48.29 -3.02 -7.62
CA ASP A 281 49.32 -2.93 -6.54
C ASP A 281 48.68 -2.75 -5.14
N ASP A 282 47.50 -3.33 -4.88
CA ASP A 282 46.86 -3.30 -3.56
C ASP A 282 46.93 -4.69 -2.91
N ASP A 283 47.79 -4.79 -1.90
CA ASP A 283 48.16 -5.99 -1.12
C ASP A 283 46.99 -6.59 -0.27
N CYS A 284 45.73 -6.31 -0.63
CA CYS A 284 44.53 -6.71 0.12
C CYS A 284 43.40 -7.34 -0.75
N ALA A 285 43.72 -7.86 -1.93
CA ALA A 285 42.76 -8.63 -2.76
C ALA A 285 42.56 -10.08 -2.23
N GLY A 286 42.17 -10.20 -0.96
CA GLY A 286 41.65 -11.44 -0.39
C GLY A 286 40.23 -11.72 -0.91
N VAL A 287 39.79 -12.98 -0.79
CA VAL A 287 38.39 -13.36 -1.00
C VAL A 287 37.53 -12.53 -0.05
N LYS A 288 36.70 -11.62 -0.60
CA LYS A 288 35.78 -10.82 0.20
C LYS A 288 34.66 -11.71 0.73
N GLU A 289 34.21 -11.43 1.94
CA GLU A 289 33.10 -12.18 2.53
C GLU A 289 31.81 -12.03 1.72
N GLU A 290 31.03 -13.09 1.61
CA GLU A 290 29.77 -13.10 0.88
C GLU A 290 28.70 -12.29 1.62
N LEU A 291 28.05 -11.35 0.92
CA LEU A 291 26.92 -10.60 1.50
C LEU A 291 25.67 -11.48 1.48
N GLN A 292 24.90 -11.47 2.57
CA GLN A 292 23.72 -12.32 2.75
C GLN A 292 22.45 -11.47 2.85
N LEU A 293 21.54 -11.65 1.91
CA LEU A 293 20.25 -10.94 1.83
C LEU A 293 19.08 -11.93 1.95
N GLY A 294 18.01 -11.52 2.63
CA GLY A 294 16.76 -12.27 2.72
C GLY A 294 15.67 -11.55 1.94
N TYR A 295 15.06 -12.24 0.97
CA TYR A 295 13.98 -11.71 0.16
C TYR A 295 12.64 -12.33 0.54
N TYR A 296 11.66 -11.46 0.75
CA TYR A 296 10.32 -11.79 1.23
C TYR A 296 9.30 -11.20 0.27
N LYS A 297 8.45 -12.04 -0.33
CA LYS A 297 7.43 -11.65 -1.30
C LYS A 297 6.09 -11.35 -0.66
N HIS A 298 5.73 -12.05 0.41
CA HIS A 298 4.40 -12.03 1.00
C HIS A 298 4.36 -11.49 2.44
N SER A 299 5.51 -11.32 3.08
CA SER A 299 5.59 -10.96 4.51
C SER A 299 5.28 -9.51 4.83
N TYR A 300 5.36 -8.61 3.84
CA TYR A 300 5.25 -7.17 4.06
C TYR A 300 4.02 -6.59 3.36
N GLY A 301 3.38 -5.61 4.01
CA GLY A 301 2.12 -5.02 3.52
C GLY A 301 2.23 -4.25 2.19
N LEU A 302 3.46 -3.92 1.77
CA LEU A 302 3.73 -3.30 0.48
C LEU A 302 4.08 -4.33 -0.62
N GLY A 303 4.20 -5.62 -0.27
CA GLY A 303 4.64 -6.67 -1.18
C GLY A 303 6.08 -7.11 -0.89
N GLU A 304 6.92 -7.04 -1.91
CA GLU A 304 8.30 -7.54 -1.90
C GLU A 304 9.21 -6.70 -0.99
N HIS A 305 10.15 -7.35 -0.32
CA HIS A 305 11.02 -6.70 0.65
C HIS A 305 12.35 -7.44 0.84
N TYR A 306 13.43 -6.67 1.03
CA TYR A 306 14.76 -7.15 1.33
C TYR A 306 15.17 -6.84 2.77
N ASN A 307 15.67 -7.85 3.47
CA ASN A 307 16.31 -7.74 4.77
C ASN A 307 17.79 -8.14 4.69
N SER A 308 18.56 -7.66 5.67
CA SER A 308 19.95 -8.08 5.87
C SER A 308 19.98 -9.37 6.70
N LEU A 309 20.88 -10.31 6.37
CA LEU A 309 21.08 -11.54 7.12
C LEU A 309 22.47 -11.56 7.75
N ARG A 310 22.52 -11.58 9.08
CA ARG A 310 23.77 -11.55 9.85
C ARG A 310 24.13 -12.93 10.38
N ASP A 311 25.39 -13.13 10.72
CA ASP A 311 25.82 -14.40 11.33
C ASP A 311 25.20 -14.57 12.73
N ALA A 312 24.78 -15.80 13.05
CA ALA A 312 24.05 -16.15 14.26
C ALA A 312 24.91 -16.20 15.55
#